data_AF-D7KGU1-F1
#
_entry.id   AF-D7KGU1-F1
#
_cell.length_a   1.000
_cell.length_b   1.000
_cell.length_c   1.000
_cell.angle_alpha   90.00
_cell.angle_beta   90.00
_cell.angle_gamma   90.00
#
_symmetry.space_group_name_H-M   'P 1'
#
loop_
_entity.id
_entity.type
_entity.pdbx_description
1 polymer ?
#
loop_
_entity_poly.entity_id
_entity_poly.type
_entity_poly.pdbx_seq_one_letter_code
_entity_poly.pdbx_strand_id
1 'polypeptide(L)'
;MSFDVRSEKFDMIEMPWVNHYWGKLIPYAGKLACVKNTMNNKDITLWVLEDAKWLCKHFTAPSFDQPLKSLCGINGITDDGEFIYVPYVLNSFYILYYDPEKKGYRKVDFEGIADADFRLSNGLGNESLYPFHTCVSHTESLFLCNS
;
A
#
# COMPACT_ATOMS: atom_id res chain seq x y z
N MET A 1 -2.09 26.36 30.62
CA MET A 1 -3.32 26.19 29.80
C MET A 1 -3.85 24.80 30.07
N SER A 2 -5.16 24.66 30.29
CA SER A 2 -5.83 23.37 30.54
C SER A 2 -7.05 23.28 29.63
N PHE A 3 -7.20 22.16 28.93
CA PHE A 3 -8.34 21.88 28.06
C PHE A 3 -9.25 20.87 28.79
N ASP A 4 -10.54 21.17 28.89
CA ASP A 4 -11.54 20.24 29.39
C ASP A 4 -12.18 19.50 28.21
N VAL A 5 -11.88 18.20 28.09
CA VAL A 5 -12.35 17.34 27.00
C VAL A 5 -13.69 16.66 27.31
N ARG A 6 -14.26 16.86 28.51
CA ARG A 6 -15.48 16.13 28.96
C ARG A 6 -16.74 16.47 28.16
N SER A 7 -16.77 17.59 27.44
CA SER A 7 -17.91 18.00 26.61
C SER A 7 -17.78 17.61 25.13
N GLU A 8 -16.67 17.00 24.73
CA GLU A 8 -16.43 16.61 23.34
C GLU A 8 -17.26 15.36 22.98
N LYS A 9 -17.95 15.40 21.84
CA LYS A 9 -18.75 14.29 21.33
C LYS A 9 -18.01 13.66 20.16
N PHE A 10 -17.77 12.36 20.25
CA PHE A 10 -17.13 11.59 19.19
C PHE A 10 -18.21 10.86 18.40
N ASP A 11 -18.44 11.30 17.18
CA ASP A 11 -19.30 10.59 16.24
C ASP A 11 -18.45 9.58 15.44
N MET A 12 -18.95 8.35 15.31
CA MET A 12 -18.26 7.29 14.58
C MET A 12 -18.47 7.48 13.07
N ILE A 13 -17.37 7.50 12.31
CA ILE A 13 -17.42 7.51 10.84
C ILE A 13 -17.62 6.08 10.36
N GLU A 14 -18.77 5.81 9.74
CA GLU A 14 -19.06 4.51 9.15
C GLU A 14 -18.10 4.23 7.98
N MET A 15 -17.55 3.02 7.91
CA MET A 15 -16.66 2.63 6.83
C MET A 15 -17.41 2.49 5.50
N PRO A 16 -16.76 2.78 4.35
CA PRO A 16 -17.43 2.76 3.05
C PRO A 16 -17.74 1.34 2.52
N TRP A 17 -17.47 0.29 3.30
CA TRP A 17 -17.75 -1.11 2.94
C TRP A 17 -18.14 -1.95 4.15
N VAL A 18 -18.82 -3.06 3.86
CA VAL A 18 -19.29 -4.03 4.86
C VAL A 18 -18.23 -5.11 5.19
N ASN A 19 -17.32 -5.41 4.26
CA ASN A 19 -16.30 -6.47 4.42
C ASN A 19 -14.90 -5.90 4.59
N HIS A 20 -14.35 -6.00 5.80
CA HIS A 20 -13.09 -5.37 6.22
C HIS A 20 -11.81 -6.09 5.77
N TYR A 21 -11.90 -7.27 5.16
CA TYR A 21 -10.75 -8.15 4.97
C TYR A 21 -9.69 -7.67 3.96
N TRP A 22 -9.97 -6.66 3.12
CA TRP A 22 -9.07 -6.25 2.03
C TRP A 22 -8.93 -4.74 1.80
N GLY A 23 -9.38 -3.93 2.76
CA GLY A 23 -9.23 -2.48 2.68
C GLY A 23 -8.07 -1.97 3.52
N LYS A 24 -7.30 -1.01 3.00
CA LYS A 24 -6.24 -0.33 3.75
C LYS A 24 -6.55 1.15 3.90
N LEU A 25 -6.29 1.71 5.08
CA LEU A 25 -6.26 3.16 5.29
C LEU A 25 -4.89 3.70 4.91
N ILE A 26 -4.86 4.70 4.06
CA ILE A 26 -3.65 5.32 3.52
C ILE A 26 -3.81 6.83 3.43
N PRO A 27 -2.73 7.61 3.61
CA PRO A 27 -2.75 9.03 3.32
C PRO A 27 -2.90 9.26 1.81
N TYR A 28 -3.66 10.28 1.42
CA TYR A 28 -3.84 10.70 0.03
C TYR A 28 -4.14 12.20 -0.03
N ALA A 29 -3.25 12.97 -0.67
CA ALA A 29 -3.40 14.43 -0.85
C ALA A 29 -3.74 15.17 0.47
N GLY A 30 -3.06 14.83 1.57
CA GLY A 30 -3.28 15.41 2.89
C GLY A 30 -4.56 14.95 3.61
N LYS A 31 -5.33 14.04 3.03
CA LYS A 31 -6.56 13.48 3.60
C LYS A 31 -6.37 12.00 3.93
N LEU A 32 -7.22 11.49 4.82
CA LEU A 32 -7.33 10.06 5.07
C LEU A 32 -8.09 9.41 3.91
N ALA A 33 -7.56 8.34 3.35
CA ALA A 33 -8.24 7.57 2.32
C ALA A 33 -8.26 6.08 2.65
N CYS A 34 -9.20 5.39 2.03
CA CYS A 34 -9.42 3.97 2.13
C CYS A 34 -9.24 3.39 0.73
N VAL A 35 -8.34 2.44 0.54
CA VAL A 35 -8.14 1.77 -0.75
C VAL A 35 -8.57 0.32 -0.66
N LYS A 36 -9.33 -0.13 -1.67
CA LYS A 36 -9.67 -1.54 -1.85
C LYS A 36 -9.18 -1.98 -3.21
N ASN A 37 -8.36 -3.03 -3.21
CA ASN A 37 -8.07 -3.75 -4.45
C ASN A 37 -9.22 -4.72 -4.73
N THR A 38 -9.79 -4.66 -5.93
CA THR A 38 -10.89 -5.55 -6.32
C THR A 38 -10.34 -6.93 -6.63
N MET A 39 -11.09 -8.00 -6.32
CA MET A 39 -10.62 -9.39 -6.44
C MET A 39 -10.30 -9.83 -7.88
N ASN A 40 -10.74 -9.04 -8.88
CA ASN A 40 -10.40 -9.23 -10.29
C ASN A 40 -9.22 -8.35 -10.77
N ASN A 41 -8.63 -7.52 -9.88
CA ASN A 41 -7.53 -6.59 -10.14
C ASN A 41 -7.73 -5.80 -11.45
N LYS A 42 -8.97 -5.39 -11.74
CA LYS A 42 -9.29 -4.58 -12.93
C LYS A 42 -9.47 -3.11 -12.59
N ASP A 43 -10.00 -2.84 -11.41
CA ASP A 43 -10.29 -1.48 -10.94
C ASP A 43 -9.76 -1.28 -9.52
N ILE A 44 -9.29 -0.07 -9.26
CA ILE A 44 -8.91 0.42 -7.94
C ILE A 44 -10.02 1.35 -7.46
N THR A 45 -10.57 1.09 -6.29
CA THR A 45 -11.52 2.01 -5.65
C THR A 45 -10.86 2.67 -4.44
N LEU A 46 -10.86 4.00 -4.44
CA LEU A 46 -10.32 4.84 -3.39
C LEU A 46 -11.45 5.68 -2.79
N TRP A 47 -11.64 5.61 -1.48
CA TRP A 47 -12.57 6.48 -0.75
C TRP A 47 -11.77 7.51 0.03
N VAL A 48 -11.97 8.79 -0.26
CA VAL A 48 -11.28 9.89 0.45
C VAL A 48 -12.23 10.45 1.48
N LEU A 49 -11.77 10.61 2.72
CA LEU A 49 -12.56 11.20 3.79
C LEU A 49 -12.52 12.73 3.67
N GLU A 50 -13.69 13.33 3.55
CA GLU A 50 -13.90 14.78 3.47
C GLU A 50 -15.16 15.15 4.25
N ASP A 51 -15.02 16.09 5.20
CA ASP A 51 -16.12 16.55 6.08
C ASP A 51 -16.91 15.38 6.72
N ALA A 52 -16.19 14.40 7.27
CA ALA A 52 -16.72 13.17 7.87
C ALA A 52 -17.55 12.28 6.92
N LYS A 53 -17.39 12.46 5.60
CA LYS A 53 -18.04 11.64 4.56
C LYS A 53 -17.02 11.03 3.62
N TRP A 54 -17.29 9.82 3.14
CA TRP A 54 -16.44 9.14 2.17
C TRP A 54 -16.82 9.52 0.75
N LEU A 55 -15.86 10.07 -0.01
CA LEU A 55 -15.98 10.34 -1.43
C LEU A 55 -15.30 9.24 -2.24
N CYS A 56 -16.07 8.53 -3.06
CA CYS A 56 -15.59 7.42 -3.88
C CYS A 56 -14.94 7.91 -5.18
N LYS A 57 -13.74 7.41 -5.47
CA LYS A 57 -13.00 7.59 -6.72
C LYS A 57 -12.67 6.22 -7.31
N HIS A 58 -12.75 6.12 -8.65
CA HIS A 58 -12.43 4.91 -9.39
C HIS A 58 -11.25 5.15 -10.32
N PHE A 59 -10.30 4.24 -10.31
CA PHE A 59 -9.16 4.22 -11.22
C PHE A 59 -9.08 2.87 -11.91
N THR A 60 -8.60 2.86 -13.15
CA THR A 60 -8.26 1.61 -13.83
C THR A 60 -7.02 1.02 -13.18
N ALA A 61 -7.02 -0.28 -12.91
CA ALA A 61 -5.82 -0.95 -12.41
C ALA A 61 -4.79 -1.14 -13.55
N PRO A 62 -3.49 -1.12 -13.23
CA PRO A 62 -2.46 -1.43 -14.21
C PRO A 62 -2.61 -2.85 -14.75
N SER A 63 -2.37 -3.01 -16.06
CA SER A 63 -2.21 -4.33 -16.67
C SER A 63 -0.77 -4.79 -16.52
N PHE A 64 -0.44 -5.34 -15.35
CA PHE A 64 0.86 -5.98 -15.13
C PHE A 64 0.98 -7.29 -15.92
N ASP A 65 2.21 -7.70 -16.24
CA ASP A 65 2.48 -9.05 -16.76
C ASP A 65 2.02 -10.13 -15.75
N GLN A 66 1.59 -11.29 -16.27
CA GLN A 66 0.91 -12.34 -15.50
C GLN A 66 1.83 -13.28 -14.69
N PRO A 67 2.87 -12.75 -14.04
CA PRO A 67 3.01 -13.14 -12.63
C PRO A 67 3.00 -11.96 -11.65
N LEU A 68 3.30 -10.73 -12.09
CA LEU A 68 3.27 -9.54 -11.23
C LEU A 68 1.86 -9.29 -10.70
N LYS A 69 0.84 -9.45 -11.56
CA LYS A 69 -0.55 -9.07 -11.25
C LYS A 69 -1.15 -9.78 -10.03
N SER A 70 -0.83 -11.04 -9.81
CA SER A 70 -1.37 -11.86 -8.71
C SER A 70 -0.55 -11.75 -7.43
N LEU A 71 0.66 -11.21 -7.52
CA LEU A 71 1.65 -11.24 -6.45
C LEU A 71 1.90 -9.87 -5.83
N CYS A 72 1.15 -8.81 -6.14
CA CYS A 72 1.36 -7.49 -5.56
C CYS A 72 0.07 -6.84 -5.02
N GLY A 73 0.23 -5.99 -4.01
CA GLY A 73 -0.86 -5.21 -3.40
C GLY A 73 -0.49 -3.76 -3.23
N ILE A 74 -1.51 -2.89 -3.22
CA ILE A 74 -1.33 -1.47 -2.93
C ILE A 74 -0.86 -1.33 -1.47
N ASN A 75 0.23 -0.61 -1.28
CA ASN A 75 0.80 -0.31 0.02
C ASN A 75 0.72 1.19 0.38
N GLY A 76 0.63 2.06 -0.62
CA GLY A 76 0.48 3.49 -0.41
C GLY A 76 0.20 4.26 -1.69
N ILE A 77 0.13 5.57 -1.55
CA ILE A 77 0.05 6.52 -2.66
C ILE A 77 1.08 7.63 -2.38
N THR A 78 1.83 8.04 -3.40
CA THR A 78 2.77 9.17 -3.30
C THR A 78 2.01 10.50 -3.27
N ASP A 79 2.69 11.59 -2.89
CA ASP A 79 2.09 12.93 -2.90
C ASP A 79 1.62 13.36 -4.31
N ASP A 80 2.30 12.85 -5.35
CA ASP A 80 1.95 13.07 -6.76
C ASP A 80 0.78 12.17 -7.25
N GLY A 81 0.25 11.29 -6.38
CA GLY A 81 -0.88 10.42 -6.70
C GLY A 81 -0.50 9.09 -7.36
N GLU A 82 0.78 8.69 -7.38
CA GLU A 82 1.20 7.37 -7.87
C GLU A 82 0.85 6.29 -6.83
N PHE A 83 0.16 5.24 -7.26
CA PHE A 83 -0.11 4.06 -6.44
C PHE A 83 1.15 3.20 -6.30
N ILE A 84 1.54 2.91 -5.06
CA ILE A 84 2.69 2.09 -4.73
C ILE A 84 2.22 0.65 -4.54
N TYR A 85 2.68 -0.25 -5.41
CA TYR A 85 2.46 -1.69 -5.27
C TYR A 85 3.72 -2.38 -4.76
N VAL A 86 3.53 -3.25 -3.77
CA VAL A 86 4.57 -4.08 -3.17
C VAL A 86 4.19 -5.55 -3.34
N PRO A 87 5.13 -6.44 -3.70
CA PRO A 87 4.88 -7.87 -3.78
C PRO A 87 4.36 -8.43 -2.45
N TYR A 88 3.49 -9.43 -2.45
CA TYR A 88 3.11 -10.19 -1.26
C TYR A 88 4.13 -11.27 -0.90
N VAL A 89 4.91 -11.72 -1.90
CA VAL A 89 5.90 -12.79 -1.76
C VAL A 89 7.25 -12.29 -2.28
N LEU A 90 8.27 -12.36 -1.42
CA LEU A 90 9.61 -11.88 -1.72
C LEU A 90 10.50 -12.99 -2.30
N ASN A 91 10.33 -13.29 -3.59
CA ASN A 91 11.33 -14.05 -4.38
C ASN A 91 12.39 -13.11 -5.00
N SER A 92 12.04 -11.83 -5.11
CA SER A 92 12.86 -10.70 -5.54
C SER A 92 12.16 -9.46 -5.00
N PHE A 93 12.88 -8.48 -4.45
CA PHE A 93 12.24 -7.26 -3.95
C PHE A 93 12.19 -6.18 -5.02
N TYR A 94 10.99 -5.69 -5.30
CA TYR A 94 10.77 -4.56 -6.20
C TYR A 94 9.57 -3.73 -5.71
N ILE A 95 9.53 -2.47 -6.12
CA ILE A 95 8.40 -1.58 -5.90
C ILE A 95 7.91 -1.11 -7.28
N LEU A 96 6.59 -1.16 -7.49
CA LEU A 96 5.97 -0.59 -8.68
C LEU A 96 5.27 0.70 -8.30
N TYR A 97 5.52 1.76 -9.05
CA TYR A 97 4.81 3.02 -8.95
C TYR A 97 3.90 3.13 -10.17
N TYR A 98 2.60 3.19 -9.95
CA TYR A 98 1.59 3.28 -10.99
C TYR A 98 0.95 4.66 -11.00
N ASP A 99 1.05 5.36 -12.13
CA ASP A 99 0.36 6.62 -12.36
C ASP A 99 -0.99 6.33 -13.06
N PRO A 100 -2.12 6.54 -12.37
CA PRO A 100 -3.45 6.27 -12.92
C PRO A 100 -3.86 7.23 -14.04
N GLU A 101 -3.32 8.45 -14.04
CA GLU A 101 -3.62 9.49 -15.05
C GLU A 101 -2.89 9.16 -16.36
N LYS A 102 -1.60 8.81 -16.25
CA LYS A 102 -0.78 8.40 -17.41
C LYS A 102 -1.03 6.95 -17.84
N LYS A 103 -1.72 6.16 -17.02
CA LYS A 103 -1.95 4.72 -17.19
C LYS A 103 -0.64 3.92 -17.39
N GLY A 104 0.45 4.42 -16.81
CA GLY A 104 1.79 3.85 -16.91
C GLY A 104 2.30 3.46 -15.53
N TYR A 105 3.26 2.54 -15.49
CA TYR A 105 3.96 2.23 -14.26
C TYR A 105 5.47 2.19 -14.49
N ARG A 106 6.22 2.43 -13.43
CA ARG A 106 7.66 2.20 -13.37
C ARG A 106 7.97 1.17 -12.30
N LYS A 107 8.99 0.36 -12.54
CA LYS A 107 9.49 -0.68 -11.63
C LYS A 107 10.84 -0.25 -11.09
N VAL A 108 11.01 -0.36 -9.78
CA VAL A 108 12.29 -0.17 -9.09
C VAL A 108 12.66 -1.52 -8.49
N ASP A 109 13.68 -2.15 -9.04
CA ASP A 109 14.24 -3.40 -8.55
C ASP A 109 15.28 -3.13 -7.46
N PHE A 110 15.29 -3.95 -6.41
CA PHE A 110 16.28 -3.91 -5.34
C PHE A 110 17.08 -5.21 -5.37
N GLU A 111 18.25 -5.14 -6.01
CA GLU A 111 19.19 -6.26 -6.06
C GLU A 111 19.82 -6.54 -4.69
N GLY A 112 20.19 -7.79 -4.40
CA GLY A 112 20.82 -8.18 -3.14
C GLY A 112 19.85 -8.38 -1.97
N ILE A 113 18.55 -8.13 -2.16
CA ILE A 113 17.52 -8.28 -1.13
C ILE A 113 16.53 -9.36 -1.53
N ALA A 114 16.40 -10.37 -0.65
CA ALA A 114 15.48 -11.50 -0.81
C ALA A 114 15.64 -12.29 -2.13
N ASP A 115 16.73 -12.07 -2.86
CA ASP A 115 17.14 -12.88 -4.00
C ASP A 115 17.67 -14.25 -3.53
N ALA A 116 17.93 -15.13 -4.50
CA ALA A 116 18.36 -16.49 -4.22
C ALA A 116 19.67 -16.54 -3.41
N ASP A 117 20.66 -15.69 -3.75
CA ASP A 117 21.96 -15.68 -3.10
C ASP A 117 21.86 -15.16 -1.67
N PHE A 118 21.12 -14.07 -1.44
CA PHE A 118 20.79 -13.55 -0.12
C PHE A 118 20.06 -14.57 0.74
N ARG A 119 19.09 -15.28 0.16
CA ARG A 119 18.34 -16.33 0.86
C ARG A 119 19.24 -17.49 1.28
N LEU A 120 20.11 -17.94 0.38
CA LEU A 120 21.08 -19.00 0.64
C LEU A 120 22.08 -18.59 1.72
N SER A 121 22.64 -17.38 1.63
CA SER A 121 23.63 -16.89 2.60
C SER A 121 23.05 -16.71 4.01
N ASN A 122 21.75 -16.40 4.12
CA ASN A 122 21.07 -16.16 5.38
C ASN A 122 20.23 -17.35 5.88
N GLY A 123 20.30 -18.51 5.22
CA GLY A 123 19.56 -19.72 5.63
C GLY A 123 18.04 -19.61 5.52
N LEU A 124 17.53 -18.68 4.70
CA LEU A 124 16.09 -18.40 4.55
C LEU A 124 15.36 -19.41 3.64
N GLY A 125 16.08 -20.35 3.03
CA GLY A 125 15.52 -21.41 2.20
C GLY A 125 14.66 -20.91 1.04
N ASN A 126 13.76 -21.77 0.58
CA ASN A 126 12.78 -21.47 -0.48
C ASN A 126 11.41 -21.03 0.07
N GLU A 127 11.31 -20.73 1.36
CA GLU A 127 10.03 -20.34 1.95
C GLU A 127 9.61 -18.94 1.49
N SER A 128 8.31 -18.69 1.39
CA SER A 128 7.78 -17.37 1.03
C SER A 128 7.98 -16.40 2.19
N LEU A 129 8.78 -15.36 1.97
CA LEU A 129 8.87 -14.25 2.91
C LEU A 129 7.77 -13.24 2.59
N TYR A 130 7.04 -12.81 3.62
CA TYR A 130 6.06 -11.75 3.51
C TYR A 130 6.74 -10.41 3.80
N PRO A 131 6.52 -9.36 2.99
CA PRO A 131 7.05 -8.05 3.29
C PRO A 131 6.45 -7.53 4.59
N PHE A 132 7.31 -7.10 5.49
CA PHE A 132 6.90 -6.23 6.60
C PHE A 132 6.24 -4.99 6.01
N HIS A 133 5.14 -4.54 6.62
CA HIS A 133 4.40 -3.35 6.21
C HIS A 133 5.38 -2.18 5.96
N THR A 134 5.61 -1.83 4.70
CA THR A 134 6.54 -0.75 4.35
C THR A 134 5.87 0.57 4.69
N CYS A 135 6.48 1.34 5.60
CA CYS A 135 6.02 2.69 5.92
C CYS A 135 6.38 3.60 4.73
N VAL A 136 5.36 4.20 4.11
CA VAL A 136 5.48 4.94 2.86
C VAL A 136 6.13 6.32 3.06
N SER A 137 6.34 6.78 4.29
CA SER A 137 6.77 8.17 4.52
C SER A 137 8.28 8.40 4.60
N HIS A 138 9.15 7.39 4.66
CA HIS A 138 10.60 7.64 4.64
C HIS A 138 11.35 6.51 3.94
N THR A 139 11.75 6.73 2.68
CA THR A 139 12.80 5.94 2.03
C THR A 139 14.17 6.08 2.69
N GLU A 140 14.29 6.82 3.80
CA GLU A 140 15.53 6.97 4.58
C GLU A 140 15.58 6.14 5.88
N SER A 141 14.50 5.47 6.30
CA SER A 141 14.49 4.75 7.59
C SER A 141 14.21 3.25 7.49
N LEU A 142 14.66 2.60 6.40
CA LEU A 142 14.91 1.15 6.42
C LEU A 142 16.33 0.87 6.88
N PHE A 143 16.69 1.38 8.07
CA PHE A 143 17.93 1.02 8.73
C PHE A 143 17.68 0.89 10.24
N LEU A 144 18.07 -0.29 10.74
CA LEU A 144 18.32 -0.62 12.15
C LEU A 144 17.10 -0.85 13.04
N CYS A 145 16.64 -2.09 13.06
CA CYS A 145 16.42 -2.75 14.35
C CYS A 145 17.04 -4.16 14.29
N ASN A 146 18.36 -4.20 14.44
CA ASN A 146 19.03 -5.37 15.01
C ASN A 146 19.23 -5.08 16.49
N SER A 147 18.75 -5.96 17.34
CA SER A 147 19.41 -6.38 18.58
C SER A 147 18.96 -7.79 18.89
#